data_AF-A0A7Y7EAQ6-F1
#
_entry.id   AF-A0A7Y7EAQ6-F1
#
_cell.length_a   1.000
_cell.length_b   1.000
_cell.length_c   1.000
_cell.angle_alpha   90.00
_cell.angle_beta   90.00
_cell.angle_gamma   90.00
#
_symmetry.space_group_name_H-M   'P 1'
#
loop_
_entity.id
_entity.type
_entity.pdbx_description
1 polymer ?
#
loop_
_entity_poly.entity_id
_entity_poly.type
_entity_poly.pdbx_seq_one_letter_code
_entity_poly.pdbx_strand_id
1 'polypeptide(L)'
;MTRRRALPYGIDGPWQLAALAAGAFLAALLTLVARLCAAPLVVVLAPAAAAAGLAGCAVTFLHASLRGKFVVWRRLTDALGLSGDETVLDLGCGSGAAMMLCTADMTALPFADCCFDLVATSMAVHNVRPVARRRTVLAETVRVLRPGGRLVRVDVWARGRAEVLASLGMCAVDRRGAGPVMWWCGPLVRTTVITAVKPR
;
A
#
# COMPACT_ATOMS: atom_id res chain seq x y z
N MET A 1 -19.27 -22.11 -13.45
CA MET A 1 -18.27 -21.83 -12.41
C MET A 1 -16.86 -22.01 -12.97
N THR A 2 -16.29 -20.96 -13.57
CA THR A 2 -14.90 -20.99 -14.06
C THR A 2 -13.96 -20.77 -12.88
N ARG A 3 -13.16 -21.80 -12.53
CA ARG A 3 -12.04 -21.65 -11.60
C ARG A 3 -11.06 -20.63 -12.21
N ARG A 4 -11.14 -19.37 -11.80
CA ARG A 4 -10.10 -18.38 -12.08
C ARG A 4 -8.82 -18.90 -11.40
N ARG A 5 -7.84 -19.34 -12.19
CA ARG A 5 -6.47 -19.54 -11.70
C ARG A 5 -6.03 -18.22 -11.09
N ALA A 6 -5.87 -18.17 -9.76
CA ALA A 6 -5.17 -17.06 -9.13
C ALA A 6 -3.76 -17.05 -9.74
N LEU A 7 -3.46 -16.07 -10.59
CA LEU A 7 -2.09 -15.82 -11.01
C LEU A 7 -1.27 -15.65 -9.72
N PRO A 8 -0.12 -16.33 -9.57
CA PRO A 8 0.69 -16.20 -8.37
C PRO A 8 1.07 -14.73 -8.21
N TYR A 9 0.48 -14.11 -7.19
CA TYR A 9 0.68 -12.69 -6.92
C TYR A 9 2.15 -12.47 -6.55
N GLY A 10 2.84 -11.59 -7.28
CA GLY A 10 4.26 -11.30 -7.06
C GLY A 10 4.53 -10.47 -5.80
N ILE A 11 5.80 -10.35 -5.41
CA ILE A 11 6.21 -9.47 -4.31
C ILE A 11 6.05 -8.01 -4.77
N ASP A 12 5.41 -7.16 -3.97
CA ASP A 12 5.39 -5.72 -4.24
C ASP A 12 6.81 -5.19 -3.99
N GLY A 13 7.43 -4.54 -4.97
CA GLY A 13 8.77 -3.97 -4.76
C GLY A 13 9.91 -4.99 -4.56
N PRO A 14 10.16 -5.93 -5.50
CA PRO A 14 11.21 -6.94 -5.36
C PRO A 14 12.61 -6.36 -5.16
N TRP A 15 12.90 -5.17 -5.70
CA TRP A 15 14.18 -4.49 -5.53
C TRP A 15 14.38 -3.96 -4.10
N GLN A 16 13.32 -3.51 -3.41
CA GLN A 16 13.42 -3.15 -2.00
C GLN A 16 13.71 -4.36 -1.13
N LEU A 17 13.06 -5.50 -1.40
CA LEU A 17 13.34 -6.73 -0.67
C LEU A 17 14.79 -7.21 -0.91
N ALA A 18 15.26 -7.16 -2.16
CA ALA A 18 16.64 -7.49 -2.50
C ALA A 18 17.64 -6.57 -1.80
N ALA A 19 17.38 -5.26 -1.75
CA ALA A 19 18.23 -4.30 -1.06
C ALA A 19 18.29 -4.53 0.46
N LEU A 20 17.14 -4.81 1.09
CA LEU A 20 17.07 -5.16 2.51
C LEU A 20 17.85 -6.44 2.82
N ALA A 21 17.69 -7.47 1.99
CA ALA A 21 18.39 -8.74 2.14
C ALA A 21 19.92 -8.59 1.94
N ALA A 22 20.35 -7.86 0.91
CA ALA A 22 21.75 -7.59 0.64
C ALA A 22 22.40 -6.76 1.77
N GLY A 23 21.70 -5.74 2.28
CA GLY A 23 22.16 -4.95 3.42
C GLY A 23 22.28 -5.79 4.69
N ALA A 24 21.30 -6.65 4.98
CA ALA A 24 21.35 -7.56 6.12
C ALA A 24 22.54 -8.53 6.01
N PHE A 25 22.78 -9.08 4.82
CA PHE A 25 23.92 -9.96 4.55
C PHE A 25 25.26 -9.25 4.74
N LEU A 26 25.41 -8.04 4.18
CA LEU A 26 26.62 -7.25 4.34
C LEU A 26 26.90 -6.91 5.81
N ALA A 27 25.87 -6.50 6.56
CA ALA A 27 26.01 -6.22 7.98
C ALA A 27 26.36 -7.47 8.81
N ALA A 28 25.81 -8.64 8.45
CA ALA A 28 26.19 -9.92 9.06
C ALA A 28 27.65 -10.29 8.75
N LEU A 29 28.11 -10.07 7.51
CA LEU A 29 29.49 -10.30 7.11
C LEU A 29 30.46 -9.37 7.87
N LEU A 30 30.12 -8.09 8.02
CA LEU A 30 30.91 -7.14 8.83
C LEU A 30 30.98 -7.58 10.29
N THR A 31 29.87 -8.09 10.84
CA THR A 31 29.83 -8.65 12.20
C THR A 31 30.77 -9.86 12.32
N LEU A 32 30.75 -10.76 11.33
CA LEU A 32 31.62 -11.94 11.30
C LEU A 32 33.09 -11.54 11.22
N VAL A 33 33.46 -10.62 10.33
CA VAL A 33 34.83 -10.12 10.19
C VAL A 33 35.30 -9.47 11.50
N ALA A 34 34.49 -8.60 12.10
CA ALA A 34 34.82 -7.97 13.38
C ALA A 34 35.05 -9.01 14.49
N ARG A 35 34.25 -10.09 14.53
CA ARG A 35 34.45 -11.22 15.45
C ARG A 35 35.75 -11.97 15.19
N LEU A 36 36.06 -12.27 13.92
CA LEU A 36 37.28 -13.00 13.53
C LEU A 36 38.56 -12.19 13.81
N CYS A 37 38.49 -10.86 13.72
CA CYS A 37 39.59 -9.96 14.09
C CYS A 37 39.67 -9.65 15.60
N ALA A 38 38.88 -10.32 16.44
CA ALA A 38 38.78 -10.06 17.88
C ALA A 38 38.54 -8.58 18.23
N ALA A 39 37.76 -7.88 17.39
CA ALA A 39 37.47 -6.47 17.58
C ALA A 39 36.69 -6.23 18.89
N PRO A 40 36.79 -5.02 19.49
CA PRO A 40 36.02 -4.67 20.67
C PRO A 40 34.51 -4.87 20.47
N LEU A 41 33.81 -5.25 21.54
CA LEU A 41 32.38 -5.58 21.49
C LEU A 41 31.53 -4.48 20.83
N VAL A 42 31.83 -3.21 21.08
CA VAL A 42 31.12 -2.07 20.46
C VAL A 42 31.16 -2.08 18.94
N VAL A 43 32.26 -2.55 18.35
CA VAL A 43 32.46 -2.65 16.88
C VAL A 43 31.68 -3.83 16.31
N VAL A 44 31.38 -4.84 17.12
CA VAL A 44 30.57 -6.01 16.75
C VAL A 44 29.08 -5.71 16.87
N LEU A 45 28.67 -5.00 17.92
CA LEU A 45 27.25 -4.79 18.24
C LEU A 45 26.53 -3.93 17.20
N ALA A 46 27.16 -2.89 16.67
CA ALA A 46 26.56 -2.00 15.69
C ALA A 46 26.14 -2.71 14.38
N PRO A 47 27.04 -3.43 13.67
CA PRO A 47 26.66 -4.18 12.47
C PRO A 47 25.72 -5.35 12.78
N ALA A 48 25.82 -5.98 13.96
CA ALA A 48 24.90 -7.04 14.36
C ALA A 48 23.46 -6.53 14.53
N ALA A 49 23.30 -5.38 15.18
CA ALA A 49 22.01 -4.72 15.34
C ALA A 49 21.43 -4.28 13.99
N ALA A 50 22.27 -3.76 13.09
CA ALA A 50 21.86 -3.39 11.73
C ALA A 50 21.39 -4.62 10.92
N ALA A 51 22.13 -5.74 10.98
CA ALA A 51 21.76 -6.98 10.32
C ALA A 51 20.39 -7.50 10.82
N ALA A 52 20.18 -7.53 12.13
CA ALA A 52 18.92 -7.93 12.74
C ALA A 52 17.75 -7.01 12.34
N GLY A 53 17.98 -5.69 12.36
CA GLY A 53 16.97 -4.70 11.96
C GLY A 53 16.56 -4.83 10.48
N LEU A 54 17.54 -4.95 9.59
CA LEU A 54 17.30 -5.11 8.15
C LEU A 54 16.60 -6.44 7.82
N ALA A 55 17.00 -7.53 8.48
CA ALA A 55 16.34 -8.82 8.36
C ALA A 55 14.88 -8.75 8.87
N GLY A 56 14.64 -8.10 10.01
CA GLY A 56 13.30 -7.85 10.53
C GLY A 56 12.44 -7.06 9.54
N CYS A 57 13.00 -6.02 8.91
CA CYS A 57 12.31 -5.28 7.86
C CYS A 57 11.99 -6.16 6.65
N ALA A 58 12.94 -6.96 6.16
CA ALA A 58 12.71 -7.90 5.06
C ALA A 58 11.57 -8.90 5.37
N VAL A 59 11.51 -9.42 6.60
CA VAL A 59 10.44 -10.33 7.05
C VAL A 59 9.08 -9.62 7.03
N THR A 60 8.98 -8.43 7.63
CA THR A 60 7.71 -7.68 7.64
C THR A 60 7.27 -7.27 6.24
N PHE A 61 8.21 -6.86 5.39
CA PHE A 61 7.97 -6.55 3.97
C PHE A 61 7.41 -7.76 3.22
N LEU A 62 8.05 -8.91 3.35
CA LEU A 62 7.61 -10.15 2.72
C LEU A 62 6.22 -10.56 3.21
N HIS A 63 5.98 -10.46 4.52
CA HIS A 63 4.68 -10.73 5.11
C HIS A 63 3.60 -9.78 4.57
N ALA A 64 3.86 -8.47 4.53
CA ALA A 64 2.94 -7.47 4.00
C ALA A 64 2.60 -7.73 2.53
N SER A 65 3.62 -8.03 1.72
CA SER A 65 3.51 -8.38 0.30
C SER A 65 2.72 -9.67 0.08
N LEU A 66 3.00 -10.75 0.80
CA LEU A 66 2.41 -12.06 0.51
C LEU A 66 1.07 -12.32 1.21
N ARG A 67 0.84 -11.70 2.37
CA ARG A 67 -0.34 -11.98 3.22
C ARG A 67 -1.05 -10.72 3.69
N GLY A 68 -0.29 -9.73 4.13
CA GLY A 68 -0.81 -8.54 4.82
C GLY A 68 -1.89 -7.81 4.04
N LYS A 69 -1.62 -7.52 2.77
CA LYS A 69 -2.61 -6.85 1.91
C LYS A 69 -3.91 -7.64 1.76
N PHE A 70 -3.85 -8.96 1.66
CA PHE A 70 -5.06 -9.79 1.50
C PHE A 70 -5.90 -9.81 2.77
N VAL A 71 -5.25 -9.83 3.94
CA VAL A 71 -5.95 -9.73 5.22
C VAL A 71 -6.64 -8.38 5.35
N VAL A 72 -5.96 -7.29 5.02
CA VAL A 72 -6.53 -5.93 5.07
C VAL A 72 -7.66 -5.78 4.06
N TRP A 73 -7.48 -6.23 2.82
CA TRP A 73 -8.52 -6.18 1.80
C TRP A 73 -9.75 -6.97 2.19
N ARG A 74 -9.60 -8.18 2.73
CA ARG A 74 -10.73 -8.98 3.23
C ARG A 74 -11.52 -8.21 4.30
N ARG A 75 -10.83 -7.64 5.29
CA ARG A 75 -11.47 -6.81 6.33
C ARG A 75 -12.20 -5.60 5.75
N LEU A 76 -11.67 -5.00 4.68
CA LEU A 76 -12.29 -3.85 4.04
C LEU A 76 -13.52 -4.26 3.23
N THR A 77 -13.44 -5.31 2.42
CA THR A 77 -14.60 -5.80 1.68
C THR A 77 -15.72 -6.26 2.61
N ASP A 78 -15.38 -6.95 3.70
CA ASP A 78 -16.36 -7.38 4.71
C ASP A 78 -17.04 -6.17 5.37
N ALA A 79 -16.26 -5.13 5.69
CA ALA A 79 -16.78 -3.90 6.30
C ALA A 79 -17.57 -3.01 5.33
N LEU A 80 -17.31 -3.09 4.02
CA LEU A 80 -18.05 -2.35 3.00
C LEU A 80 -19.41 -2.99 2.70
N GLY A 81 -19.61 -4.26 3.06
CA GLY A 81 -20.88 -4.97 2.83
C GLY A 81 -21.27 -5.01 1.36
N LEU A 82 -20.30 -5.30 0.47
CA LEU A 82 -20.54 -5.28 -0.97
C LEU A 82 -21.58 -6.34 -1.38
N SER A 83 -22.59 -5.95 -2.14
CA SER A 83 -23.69 -6.81 -2.62
C SER A 83 -23.36 -7.58 -3.90
N GLY A 84 -22.28 -7.21 -4.59
CA GLY A 84 -21.76 -7.89 -5.78
C GLY A 84 -22.29 -7.33 -7.11
N ASP A 85 -23.16 -6.32 -7.05
CA ASP A 85 -23.70 -5.56 -8.19
C ASP A 85 -23.00 -4.20 -8.39
N GLU A 86 -22.04 -3.86 -7.53
CA GLU A 86 -21.32 -2.59 -7.60
C GLU A 86 -20.30 -2.52 -8.75
N THR A 87 -20.22 -1.36 -9.40
CA THR A 87 -19.13 -1.05 -10.33
C THR A 87 -17.92 -0.57 -9.54
N VAL A 88 -16.87 -1.40 -9.48
CA VAL A 88 -15.63 -1.12 -8.74
C VAL A 88 -14.47 -0.79 -9.68
N LEU A 89 -13.71 0.26 -9.35
CA LEU A 89 -12.46 0.63 -10.02
C LEU A 89 -11.25 0.43 -9.09
N ASP A 90 -10.28 -0.39 -9.49
CA ASP A 90 -9.00 -0.56 -8.78
C ASP A 90 -7.88 0.28 -9.42
N LEU A 91 -7.54 1.41 -8.79
CA LEU A 91 -6.48 2.30 -9.22
C LEU A 91 -5.11 1.82 -8.74
N GLY A 92 -4.28 1.43 -9.71
CA GLY A 92 -2.92 0.95 -9.47
C GLY A 92 -2.90 -0.51 -9.04
N CYS A 93 -3.75 -1.32 -9.65
CA CYS A 93 -3.97 -2.73 -9.35
C CYS A 93 -2.70 -3.62 -9.38
N GLY A 94 -1.59 -3.15 -9.95
CA GLY A 94 -0.33 -3.91 -10.02
C GLY A 94 -0.54 -5.24 -10.76
N SER A 95 -0.29 -6.36 -10.09
CA SER A 95 -0.56 -7.71 -10.62
C SER A 95 -2.03 -8.16 -10.51
N GLY A 96 -2.95 -7.25 -10.17
CA GLY A 96 -4.40 -7.40 -10.38
C GLY A 96 -5.14 -8.16 -9.27
N ALA A 97 -5.01 -7.72 -8.01
CA ALA A 97 -5.72 -8.36 -6.91
C ALA A 97 -7.26 -8.14 -6.92
N ALA A 98 -7.79 -7.06 -7.53
CA ALA A 98 -9.13 -6.57 -7.19
C ALA A 98 -10.09 -6.14 -8.33
N MET A 99 -9.99 -6.70 -9.54
CA MET A 99 -10.96 -6.51 -10.65
C MET A 99 -10.76 -5.27 -11.56
N MET A 100 -11.34 -5.35 -12.77
CA MET A 100 -11.26 -4.50 -13.97
C MET A 100 -9.95 -3.74 -14.21
N LEU A 101 -9.13 -4.29 -15.12
CA LEU A 101 -7.84 -3.72 -15.52
C LEU A 101 -8.02 -2.65 -16.61
N CYS A 102 -7.73 -1.39 -16.28
CA CYS A 102 -7.56 -0.31 -17.25
C CYS A 102 -6.21 0.38 -17.00
N THR A 103 -5.33 0.35 -17.99
CA THR A 103 -4.05 1.09 -17.94
C THR A 103 -4.31 2.53 -18.35
N ALA A 104 -4.29 3.45 -17.38
CA ALA A 104 -4.52 4.86 -17.60
C ALA A 104 -3.69 5.73 -16.64
N ASP A 105 -3.49 7.00 -17.00
CA ASP A 105 -2.94 7.99 -16.08
C ASP A 105 -3.97 8.29 -14.98
N MET A 106 -3.58 8.08 -13.72
CA MET A 106 -4.45 8.32 -12.57
C MET A 106 -4.87 9.78 -12.41
N THR A 107 -4.19 10.72 -13.07
CA THR A 107 -4.58 12.13 -13.05
C THR A 107 -5.53 12.54 -14.18
N ALA A 108 -5.87 11.60 -15.07
CA ALA A 108 -6.79 11.81 -16.19
C ALA A 108 -7.44 10.48 -16.55
N LEU A 109 -8.44 10.08 -15.77
CA LEU A 109 -9.09 8.79 -15.92
C LEU A 109 -10.00 8.80 -17.17
N PRO A 110 -9.91 7.80 -18.07
CA PRO A 110 -10.67 7.73 -19.32
C PRO A 110 -12.10 7.21 -19.08
N PHE A 111 -12.74 7.70 -18.01
CA PHE A 111 -14.08 7.32 -17.62
C PHE A 111 -14.93 8.57 -17.49
N ALA A 112 -16.22 8.42 -17.78
CA ALA A 112 -17.21 9.45 -17.54
C ALA A 112 -17.31 9.79 -16.04
N ASP A 113 -17.87 10.95 -15.73
CA ASP A 113 -18.22 11.32 -14.37
C ASP A 113 -19.24 10.33 -13.79
N CYS A 114 -19.20 10.11 -12.48
CA CYS A 114 -20.24 9.37 -11.76
C CYS A 114 -20.56 7.98 -12.33
N CYS A 115 -19.55 7.19 -12.68
CA CYS A 115 -19.73 5.85 -13.26
C CYS A 115 -19.37 4.69 -12.30
N PHE A 116 -18.70 4.96 -11.18
CA PHE A 116 -18.30 3.95 -10.20
C PHE A 116 -18.98 4.13 -8.84
N ASP A 117 -19.33 3.01 -8.21
CA ASP A 117 -19.86 2.96 -6.84
C ASP A 117 -18.73 2.90 -5.80
N LEU A 118 -17.59 2.30 -6.18
CA LEU A 118 -16.41 2.16 -5.34
C LEU A 118 -15.14 2.41 -6.15
N VAL A 119 -14.26 3.28 -5.65
CA VAL A 119 -12.89 3.39 -6.12
C VAL A 119 -11.95 2.88 -5.03
N ALA A 120 -11.19 1.86 -5.36
CA ALA A 120 -10.16 1.25 -4.55
C ALA A 120 -8.79 1.71 -5.04
N THR A 121 -7.85 1.96 -4.13
CA THR A 121 -6.43 2.12 -4.48
C THR A 121 -5.55 1.53 -3.38
N SER A 122 -4.56 0.74 -3.77
CA SER A 122 -3.61 0.11 -2.85
C SER A 122 -2.18 0.39 -3.28
N MET A 123 -1.39 1.00 -2.41
CA MET A 123 0.06 1.19 -2.58
C MET A 123 0.45 1.88 -3.91
N ALA A 124 -0.41 2.75 -4.46
CA ALA A 124 -0.20 3.35 -5.77
C ALA A 124 -0.01 4.87 -5.74
N VAL A 125 -0.87 5.60 -5.04
CA VAL A 125 -0.90 7.08 -5.11
C VAL A 125 0.41 7.71 -4.60
N HIS A 126 1.16 7.05 -3.71
CA HIS A 126 2.48 7.53 -3.29
C HIS A 126 3.55 7.53 -4.40
N ASN A 127 3.36 6.72 -5.45
CA ASN A 127 4.29 6.65 -6.58
C ASN A 127 4.08 7.79 -7.59
N VAL A 128 2.94 8.49 -7.52
CA VAL A 128 2.65 9.61 -8.41
C VAL A 128 3.63 10.76 -8.15
N ARG A 129 4.31 11.18 -9.22
CA ARG A 129 5.32 12.25 -9.26
C ARG A 129 4.94 13.27 -10.35
N PRO A 130 5.19 14.58 -10.13
CA PRO A 130 5.57 15.20 -8.86
C PRO A 130 4.47 15.10 -7.79
N VAL A 131 4.80 15.35 -6.52
CA VAL A 131 3.88 15.21 -5.38
C VAL A 131 2.60 16.03 -5.55
N ALA A 132 2.69 17.20 -6.21
CA ALA A 132 1.53 18.06 -6.50
C ALA A 132 0.41 17.35 -7.29
N ARG A 133 0.77 16.41 -8.19
CA ARG A 133 -0.20 15.66 -9.01
C ARG A 133 -1.08 14.69 -8.21
N ARG A 134 -0.71 14.37 -6.97
CA ARG A 134 -1.52 13.49 -6.11
C ARG A 134 -2.89 14.09 -5.79
N ARG A 135 -3.01 15.43 -5.73
CA ARG A 135 -4.31 16.09 -5.57
C ARG A 135 -5.19 15.84 -6.79
N THR A 136 -4.63 15.88 -8.00
CA THR A 136 -5.35 15.58 -9.24
C THR A 136 -5.87 14.15 -9.27
N VAL A 137 -5.10 13.17 -8.78
CA VAL A 137 -5.58 11.78 -8.65
C VAL A 137 -6.80 11.70 -7.73
N LEU A 138 -6.78 12.41 -6.61
CA LEU A 138 -7.93 12.44 -5.69
C LEU A 138 -9.13 13.16 -6.33
N ALA A 139 -8.91 14.24 -7.08
CA ALA A 139 -9.96 14.94 -7.80
C ALA A 139 -10.62 14.05 -8.86
N GLU A 140 -9.82 13.33 -9.67
CA GLU A 140 -10.32 12.37 -10.65
C GLU A 140 -11.09 11.22 -10.00
N THR A 141 -10.59 10.73 -8.86
CA THR A 141 -11.29 9.72 -8.07
C THR A 141 -12.67 10.21 -7.64
N VAL A 142 -12.77 11.45 -7.14
CA VAL A 142 -14.06 12.04 -6.77
C VAL A 142 -14.95 12.27 -7.99
N ARG A 143 -14.39 12.66 -9.14
CA ARG A 143 -15.13 12.87 -10.39
C ARG A 143 -15.84 11.61 -10.86
N VAL A 144 -15.12 10.49 -10.93
CA VAL A 144 -15.66 9.22 -11.45
C VAL A 144 -16.58 8.49 -10.47
N LEU A 145 -16.52 8.83 -9.19
CA LEU A 145 -17.45 8.29 -8.19
C LEU A 145 -18.87 8.85 -8.38
N ARG A 146 -19.88 7.98 -8.31
CA ARG A 146 -21.29 8.37 -8.21
C ARG A 146 -21.54 9.15 -6.92
N PRO A 147 -22.57 10.01 -6.86
CA PRO A 147 -23.07 10.52 -5.58
C PRO A 147 -23.43 9.35 -4.66
N GLY A 148 -22.97 9.38 -3.40
CA GLY A 148 -23.03 8.25 -2.48
C GLY A 148 -21.94 7.18 -2.66
N GLY A 149 -21.11 7.29 -3.70
CA GLY A 149 -20.00 6.38 -3.98
C GLY A 149 -18.88 6.48 -2.94
N ARG A 150 -18.08 5.41 -2.81
CA ARG A 150 -17.09 5.25 -1.75
C ARG A 150 -15.67 5.22 -2.30
N LEU A 151 -14.73 5.81 -1.56
CA LEU A 151 -13.30 5.66 -1.78
C LEU A 151 -12.71 4.79 -0.68
N VAL A 152 -11.88 3.82 -1.08
CA VAL A 152 -11.02 3.05 -0.19
C VAL A 152 -9.59 3.17 -0.65
N ARG A 153 -8.77 3.82 0.16
CA ARG A 153 -7.35 4.03 -0.11
C ARG A 153 -6.50 3.36 0.96
N VAL A 154 -5.61 2.46 0.54
CA VAL A 154 -4.66 1.75 1.39
C VAL A 154 -3.25 2.17 0.98
N ASP A 155 -2.56 2.95 1.79
CA ASP A 155 -1.33 3.60 1.33
C ASP A 155 -0.31 3.87 2.45
N VAL A 156 0.97 3.99 2.08
CA VAL A 156 2.04 4.43 2.97
C VAL A 156 2.21 5.95 2.91
N TRP A 157 2.77 6.50 3.99
CA TRP A 157 3.10 7.93 4.09
C TRP A 157 1.89 8.87 3.84
N ALA A 158 0.70 8.45 4.29
CA ALA A 158 -0.56 9.16 4.04
C ALA A 158 -0.85 10.36 4.96
N ARG A 159 0.19 11.00 5.53
CA ARG A 159 0.02 12.21 6.34
C ARG A 159 -0.47 13.37 5.46
N GLY A 160 -1.49 14.11 5.93
CA GLY A 160 -1.98 15.35 5.30
C GLY A 160 -2.86 15.21 4.05
N ARG A 161 -3.54 14.06 3.85
CA ARG A 161 -4.34 13.80 2.63
C ARG A 161 -5.83 13.54 2.89
N ALA A 162 -6.25 13.41 4.14
CA ALA A 162 -7.68 13.34 4.49
C ALA A 162 -8.33 14.73 4.34
N GLU A 163 -7.58 15.77 4.68
CA GLU A 163 -7.90 17.18 4.53
C GLU A 163 -8.12 17.53 3.05
N VAL A 164 -7.35 16.92 2.15
CA VAL A 164 -7.54 17.11 0.70
C VAL A 164 -8.87 16.51 0.24
N LEU A 165 -9.23 15.31 0.72
CA LEU A 165 -10.53 14.70 0.38
C LEU A 165 -11.70 15.53 0.91
N ALA A 166 -11.59 16.04 2.14
CA ALA A 166 -12.57 16.98 2.69
C ALA A 166 -12.66 18.26 1.84
N SER A 167 -11.53 18.83 1.40
CA SER A 167 -11.53 20.01 0.51
C SER A 167 -12.12 19.76 -0.88
N LEU A 168 -12.24 18.49 -1.29
CA LEU A 168 -12.88 18.06 -2.53
C LEU A 168 -14.36 17.70 -2.32
N GLY A 169 -14.92 17.99 -1.14
CA GLY A 169 -16.33 17.76 -0.81
C GLY A 169 -16.64 16.34 -0.34
N MET A 170 -15.64 15.47 -0.12
CA MET A 170 -15.90 14.14 0.44
C MET A 170 -16.26 14.24 1.93
N CYS A 171 -17.26 13.47 2.35
CA CYS A 171 -17.70 13.36 3.74
C CYS A 171 -17.33 12.00 4.34
N ALA A 172 -17.63 11.81 5.63
CA ALA A 172 -17.35 10.58 6.37
C ALA A 172 -15.90 10.07 6.19
N VAL A 173 -14.93 10.99 6.20
CA VAL A 173 -13.51 10.67 6.00
C VAL A 173 -12.98 10.01 7.28
N ASP A 174 -12.78 8.69 7.23
CA ASP A 174 -12.12 7.92 8.27
C ASP A 174 -10.67 7.65 7.89
N ARG A 175 -9.79 7.66 8.90
CA ARG A 175 -8.38 7.34 8.75
C ARG A 175 -7.95 6.45 9.90
N ARG A 176 -7.48 5.25 9.55
CA ARG A 176 -7.01 4.26 10.53
C ARG A 176 -5.74 3.56 10.06
N GLY A 177 -4.98 3.04 11.01
CA GLY A 177 -3.85 2.16 10.69
C GLY A 177 -4.34 0.80 10.19
N ALA A 178 -3.67 0.23 9.19
CA ALA A 178 -3.95 -1.13 8.73
C ALA A 178 -3.53 -2.22 9.75
N GLY A 179 -2.81 -1.82 10.79
CA GLY A 179 -2.26 -2.69 11.83
C GLY A 179 -0.93 -3.33 11.45
N PRO A 180 -0.33 -4.12 12.38
CA PRO A 180 0.98 -4.76 12.18
C PRO A 180 1.06 -5.70 10.98
N VAL A 181 -0.09 -6.23 10.56
CA VAL A 181 -0.22 -7.17 9.45
C VAL A 181 0.25 -6.56 8.12
N MET A 182 0.26 -5.22 8.00
CA MET A 182 0.63 -4.48 6.79
C MET A 182 1.71 -3.41 7.10
N TRP A 183 2.74 -3.83 7.83
CA TRP A 183 3.97 -3.05 8.04
C TRP A 183 5.04 -3.47 7.04
N TRP A 184 5.69 -2.51 6.40
CA TRP A 184 6.68 -2.77 5.33
C TRP A 184 8.13 -2.72 5.81
N CYS A 185 8.39 -2.25 7.03
CA CYS A 185 9.69 -2.26 7.71
C CYS A 185 9.42 -2.00 9.20
N GLY A 186 8.66 -2.90 9.81
CA GLY A 186 8.11 -2.69 11.15
C GLY A 186 7.26 -1.40 11.28
N PRO A 187 7.15 -0.83 12.50
CA PRO A 187 6.31 0.34 12.76
C PRO A 187 6.83 1.65 12.12
N LEU A 188 7.98 1.62 11.45
CA LEU A 188 8.54 2.77 10.73
C LEU A 188 7.76 3.05 9.45
N VAL A 189 7.37 2.00 8.72
CA VAL A 189 6.62 2.11 7.45
C VAL A 189 5.26 1.46 7.62
N ARG A 190 4.34 2.25 8.18
CA ARG A 190 2.95 1.85 8.48
C ARG A 190 2.03 2.17 7.31
N THR A 191 1.21 1.20 6.93
CA THR A 191 0.10 1.44 6.02
C THR A 191 -1.08 2.08 6.74
N THR A 192 -1.65 3.09 6.10
CA THR A 192 -2.86 3.79 6.52
C THR A 192 -3.99 3.43 5.57
N VAL A 193 -5.16 3.13 6.12
CA VAL A 193 -6.41 3.02 5.39
C VAL A 193 -7.16 4.34 5.54
N ILE A 194 -7.59 4.91 4.42
CA ILE A 194 -8.47 6.07 4.36
C ILE A 194 -9.73 5.64 3.63
N THR A 195 -10.88 5.89 4.23
CA THR A 195 -12.18 5.72 3.57
C THR A 195 -12.91 7.04 3.55
N ALA A 196 -13.66 7.29 2.48
CA ALA A 196 -14.45 8.51 2.34
C ALA A 196 -15.68 8.26 1.46
N VAL A 197 -16.71 9.09 1.61
CA VAL A 197 -17.96 9.00 0.85
C VAL A 197 -18.18 10.28 0.07
N LYS A 198 -18.59 10.16 -1.20
CA LYS A 198 -19.04 11.30 -1.99
C LYS A 198 -20.48 11.64 -1.57
N PRO A 199 -20.81 12.89 -1.23
CA PRO A 199 -22.18 13.28 -0.90
C PRO A 199 -23.17 12.93 -2.02
N ARG A 200 -24.44 12.76 -1.66
CA ARG A 200 -25.54 12.56 -2.62
C ARG A 200 -25.90 13.85 -3.35
#